data_AF-A0A2Z5WWL9-F1
#
_entry.id   AF-A0A2Z5WWL9-F1
#
_cell.length_a   1.000
_cell.length_b   1.000
_cell.length_c   1.000
_cell.angle_alpha   90.00
_cell.angle_beta   90.00
_cell.angle_gamma   90.00
#
_symmetry.space_group_name_H-M   'P 1'
#
loop_
_entity.id
_entity.type
_entity.pdbx_description
1 polymer ?
#
loop_
_entity_poly.entity_id
_entity_poly.type
_entity_poly.pdbx_seq_one_letter_code
_entity_poly.pdbx_strand_id
1 'polypeptide(L)'
;MFQPQAAIIADSVNLTGDRLTTFVLTYHRMIHSEFMTHRMLSKNSSSSRAIPVEKMIKLVESQEVYPLHWGKNQKGMSAQTEVTEEEMQAASAVWQEARLDAIRHAKQLVHIGIHKQVVNRLLEPFSTITVICSGTEYQNFFDQRCHPDAQPEIQALANKMKAAYDASQPKQLAAGEWHLPLIKQEDIDEISDINELIKVAVGRCARVSYLNHDGVRNLADDVKLHDRLLTSKPAHLSPFEHVAMAISNSEKRANFTGFQSYRFDLERNRLSK
;
A
#
# COMPACT_ATOMS: atom_id res chain seq x y z
N MET A 1 -10.44 17.52 6.55
CA MET A 1 -9.15 16.86 6.85
C MET A 1 -9.18 15.36 6.55
N PHE A 2 -8.20 14.87 5.81
CA PHE A 2 -8.03 13.46 5.45
C PHE A 2 -7.77 12.56 6.68
N GLN A 3 -8.26 11.34 6.63
CA GLN A 3 -7.99 10.30 7.62
C GLN A 3 -7.46 9.04 6.90
N PRO A 4 -6.45 8.34 7.44
CA PRO A 4 -5.97 7.10 6.85
C PRO A 4 -7.08 6.07 6.66
N GLN A 5 -6.90 5.18 5.69
CA GLN A 5 -7.84 4.11 5.36
C GLN A 5 -7.08 2.79 5.30
N ALA A 6 -7.71 1.73 5.79
CA ALA A 6 -7.21 0.37 5.73
C ALA A 6 -8.38 -0.56 5.43
N ALA A 7 -8.29 -1.30 4.33
CA ALA A 7 -9.27 -2.33 3.97
C ALA A 7 -8.54 -3.63 3.68
N ILE A 8 -9.07 -4.73 4.20
CA ILE A 8 -8.56 -6.07 3.90
C ILE A 8 -9.15 -6.52 2.55
N ILE A 9 -8.28 -6.90 1.63
CA ILE A 9 -8.64 -7.33 0.26
C ILE A 9 -8.41 -8.83 0.04
N ALA A 10 -7.75 -9.51 0.97
CA ALA A 10 -7.79 -10.95 1.18
C ALA A 10 -7.25 -11.28 2.57
N ASP A 11 -7.79 -12.34 3.18
CA ASP A 11 -7.39 -12.81 4.51
C ASP A 11 -7.53 -14.32 4.55
N SER A 12 -6.45 -15.00 4.90
CA SER A 12 -6.40 -16.46 4.85
C SER A 12 -5.61 -17.02 6.01
N VAL A 13 -5.98 -18.23 6.43
CA VAL A 13 -5.28 -18.98 7.47
C VAL A 13 -5.04 -20.40 6.98
N ASN A 14 -3.82 -20.90 7.13
CA ASN A 14 -3.49 -22.28 6.74
C ASN A 14 -3.88 -23.29 7.83
N LEU A 15 -3.61 -24.58 7.62
CA LEU A 15 -3.95 -25.64 8.57
C LEU A 15 -3.17 -25.59 9.89
N THR A 16 -2.02 -24.89 9.94
CA THR A 16 -1.22 -24.73 11.16
C THR A 16 -1.56 -23.46 11.95
N GLY A 17 -2.48 -22.62 11.44
CA GLY A 17 -2.91 -21.38 12.10
C GLY A 17 -2.09 -20.15 11.70
N ASP A 18 -1.17 -20.26 10.74
CA ASP A 18 -0.48 -19.10 10.19
C ASP A 18 -1.45 -18.29 9.33
N ARG A 19 -1.59 -16.99 9.63
CA ARG A 19 -2.52 -16.09 8.96
C ARG A 19 -1.78 -15.16 8.01
N LEU A 20 -2.16 -15.17 6.73
CA LEU A 20 -1.72 -14.21 5.72
C LEU A 20 -2.85 -13.23 5.42
N THR A 21 -2.61 -11.95 5.68
CA THR A 21 -3.56 -10.88 5.40
C THR A 21 -2.97 -9.93 4.36
N THR A 22 -3.79 -9.50 3.41
CA THR A 22 -3.46 -8.47 2.43
C THR A 22 -4.38 -7.27 2.59
N PHE A 23 -3.79 -6.10 2.80
CA PHE A 23 -4.48 -4.82 2.90
C PHE A 23 -4.31 -3.99 1.64
N VAL A 24 -5.30 -3.16 1.35
CA VAL A 24 -5.13 -1.90 0.64
C VAL A 24 -5.18 -0.75 1.66
N LEU A 25 -4.15 0.09 1.64
CA LEU A 25 -3.94 1.17 2.59
C LEU A 25 -3.88 2.49 1.84
N THR A 26 -4.52 3.53 2.36
CA THR A 26 -4.34 4.91 1.89
C THR A 26 -3.98 5.80 3.07
N TYR A 27 -2.86 6.52 3.00
CA TYR A 27 -2.36 7.31 4.12
C TYR A 27 -1.52 8.51 3.66
N HIS A 28 -1.13 9.37 4.59
CA HIS A 28 -0.28 10.54 4.33
C HIS A 28 1.04 10.12 3.69
N ARG A 29 1.36 10.63 2.49
CA ARG A 29 2.60 10.27 1.77
C ARG A 29 3.85 10.54 2.60
N MET A 30 3.82 11.56 3.47
CA MET A 30 4.94 11.97 4.31
C MET A 30 5.39 10.91 5.32
N ILE A 31 4.54 9.96 5.73
CA ILE A 31 4.92 8.87 6.66
C ILE A 31 5.31 7.57 5.97
N HIS A 32 5.47 7.59 4.64
CA HIS A 32 5.74 6.36 3.89
C HIS A 32 7.09 5.75 4.23
N SER A 33 8.12 6.55 4.48
CA SER A 33 9.45 6.07 4.91
C SER A 33 9.37 5.19 6.16
N GLU A 34 8.56 5.62 7.13
CA GLU A 34 8.33 4.98 8.42
C GLU A 34 7.57 3.66 8.23
N PHE A 35 6.61 3.62 7.31
CA PHE A 35 5.92 2.38 6.95
C PHE A 35 6.88 1.37 6.27
N MET A 36 7.80 1.86 5.44
CA MET A 36 8.75 1.01 4.71
C MET A 36 9.78 0.32 5.61
N THR A 37 10.00 0.77 6.85
CA THR A 37 10.96 0.13 7.77
C THR A 37 10.53 -1.28 8.22
N HIS A 38 9.25 -1.62 8.07
CA HIS A 38 8.70 -2.92 8.45
C HIS A 38 8.96 -3.98 7.37
N ARG A 39 10.18 -4.51 7.33
CA ARG A 39 10.71 -5.35 6.25
C ARG A 39 9.94 -6.64 5.98
N MET A 40 9.30 -7.22 7.00
CA MET A 40 8.53 -8.46 6.88
C MET A 40 7.19 -8.28 6.15
N LEU A 41 6.77 -7.03 5.90
CA LEU A 41 5.59 -6.74 5.11
C LEU A 41 5.98 -6.55 3.65
N SER A 42 5.39 -7.36 2.78
CA SER A 42 5.50 -7.25 1.32
C SER A 42 4.61 -6.12 0.82
N LYS A 43 5.12 -5.24 -0.05
CA LYS A 43 4.46 -3.97 -0.40
C LYS A 43 4.53 -3.67 -1.88
N ASN A 44 3.45 -3.11 -2.42
CA ASN A 44 3.47 -2.34 -3.67
C ASN A 44 2.83 -0.98 -3.41
N SER A 45 3.50 0.08 -3.81
CA SER A 45 3.04 1.45 -3.61
C SER A 45 2.75 2.14 -4.94
N SER A 46 1.72 2.98 -4.95
CA SER A 46 1.47 3.88 -6.06
C SER A 46 2.65 4.83 -6.26
N SER A 47 3.13 4.95 -7.50
CA SER A 47 4.29 5.78 -7.82
C SER A 47 3.85 7.13 -8.38
N SER A 48 4.21 8.22 -7.70
CA SER A 48 4.02 9.58 -8.21
C SER A 48 4.67 9.80 -9.57
N ARG A 49 5.78 9.09 -9.88
CA ARG A 49 6.43 9.13 -11.21
C ARG A 49 5.56 8.60 -12.34
N ALA A 50 4.59 7.73 -12.04
CA ALA A 50 3.67 7.21 -13.04
C ALA A 50 2.51 8.19 -13.30
N ILE A 51 2.17 9.05 -12.34
CA ILE A 51 1.01 9.93 -12.36
C ILE A 51 1.33 11.23 -13.14
N PRO A 52 0.53 11.63 -14.15
CA PRO A 52 0.66 12.94 -14.80
C PRO A 52 0.63 14.09 -13.77
N VAL A 53 1.41 15.14 -13.99
CA VAL A 53 1.54 16.24 -13.01
C VAL A 53 0.19 16.91 -12.76
N GLU A 54 -0.62 17.09 -13.80
CA GLU A 54 -1.94 17.71 -13.71
C GLU A 54 -2.89 16.90 -12.83
N LYS A 55 -2.80 15.57 -12.87
CA LYS A 55 -3.58 14.69 -11.98
C LYS A 55 -3.08 14.78 -10.53
N MET A 56 -1.77 14.90 -10.33
CA MET A 56 -1.18 15.06 -9.00
C MET A 56 -1.55 16.42 -8.38
N ILE A 57 -1.52 17.50 -9.17
CA ILE A 57 -1.99 18.82 -8.75
C ILE A 57 -3.45 18.76 -8.32
N LYS A 58 -4.34 18.18 -9.15
CA LYS A 58 -5.75 18.02 -8.81
C LYS A 58 -5.96 17.21 -7.52
N LEU A 59 -5.16 16.16 -7.31
CA LEU A 59 -5.22 15.38 -6.07
C LEU A 59 -4.92 16.27 -4.86
N VAL A 60 -3.82 17.03 -4.89
CA VAL A 60 -3.41 17.95 -3.80
C VAL A 60 -4.38 19.14 -3.64
N GLU A 61 -5.01 19.60 -4.72
CA GLU A 61 -6.06 20.62 -4.65
C GLU A 61 -7.33 20.08 -3.98
N SER A 62 -7.73 18.83 -4.29
CA SER A 62 -8.96 18.20 -3.81
C SER A 62 -8.91 17.62 -2.40
N GLN A 63 -7.73 17.24 -1.91
CA GLN A 63 -7.58 16.55 -0.62
C GLN A 63 -6.91 17.47 0.40
N GLU A 64 -7.58 17.69 1.52
CA GLU A 64 -7.01 18.36 2.70
C GLU A 64 -6.12 17.39 3.49
N VAL A 65 -4.91 17.17 2.99
CA VAL A 65 -3.88 16.36 3.65
C VAL A 65 -3.06 17.26 4.57
N TYR A 66 -3.34 17.18 5.87
CA TYR A 66 -2.73 17.97 6.94
C TYR A 66 -2.23 17.03 8.04
N PRO A 67 -1.25 17.47 8.85
CA PRO A 67 -0.93 16.78 10.09
C PRO A 67 -2.19 16.53 10.95
N LEU A 68 -2.26 15.34 11.55
CA LEU A 68 -3.37 14.95 12.43
C LEU A 68 -3.22 15.52 13.84
N HIS A 69 -2.04 16.06 14.16
CA HIS A 69 -1.71 16.56 15.49
C HIS A 69 -0.67 17.68 15.36
N TRP A 70 -0.93 18.82 16.02
CA TRP A 70 -0.04 19.97 16.01
C TRP A 70 0.70 20.07 17.34
N GLY A 71 1.67 19.17 17.50
CA GLY A 71 2.43 19.04 18.74
C GLY A 71 3.33 20.25 19.00
N LYS A 72 3.35 20.71 20.26
CA LYS A 72 4.25 21.75 20.73
C LYS A 72 5.70 21.28 20.68
N ASN A 73 6.61 22.18 20.29
CA ASN A 73 8.04 21.88 20.25
C ASN A 73 8.59 21.49 21.64
N GLN A 74 9.31 20.37 21.70
CA GLN A 74 9.94 19.85 22.92
C GLN A 74 11.17 18.99 22.59
N LYS A 75 11.97 18.63 23.60
CA LYS A 75 13.08 17.69 23.42
C LYS A 75 12.55 16.28 23.12
N GLY A 76 13.20 15.56 22.20
CA GLY A 76 12.83 14.20 21.83
C GLY A 76 12.23 14.12 20.42
N MET A 77 11.66 12.96 20.08
CA MET A 77 11.09 12.68 18.75
C MET A 77 9.56 12.79 18.69
N SER A 78 8.88 12.76 19.84
CA SER A 78 7.41 12.83 19.94
C SER A 78 6.98 14.10 20.66
N ALA A 79 5.80 14.60 20.32
CA ALA A 79 5.14 15.72 21.00
C ALA A 79 3.82 15.22 21.56
N GLN A 80 3.65 15.30 22.88
CA GLN A 80 2.46 14.76 23.59
C GLN A 80 1.40 15.84 23.82
N THR A 81 1.79 17.11 23.79
CA THR A 81 0.92 18.25 24.06
C THR A 81 0.74 19.05 22.79
N GLU A 82 -0.50 19.30 22.38
CA GLU A 82 -0.78 20.20 21.26
C GLU A 82 -0.54 21.65 21.63
N VAL A 83 -0.29 22.45 20.60
CA VAL A 83 -0.36 23.90 20.66
C VAL A 83 -1.80 24.36 20.95
N THR A 84 -2.02 25.63 21.29
CA THR A 84 -3.38 26.15 21.49
C THR A 84 -4.19 26.12 20.19
N GLU A 85 -5.51 26.27 20.28
CA GLU A 85 -6.37 26.35 19.09
C GLU A 85 -5.95 27.49 18.15
N GLU A 86 -5.60 28.66 18.69
CA GLU A 86 -5.13 29.80 17.89
C GLU A 86 -3.80 29.48 17.19
N GLU A 87 -2.86 28.84 17.89
CA GLU A 87 -1.58 28.41 17.33
C GLU A 87 -1.76 27.34 16.25
N MET A 88 -2.69 26.40 16.45
CA MET A 88 -3.04 25.37 15.46
C MET A 88 -3.64 25.99 14.20
N GLN A 89 -4.54 26.96 14.33
CA GLN A 89 -5.12 27.68 13.20
C GLN A 89 -4.05 28.43 12.40
N ALA A 90 -3.13 29.11 13.10
CA ALA A 90 -1.99 29.78 12.47
C ALA A 90 -1.05 28.79 11.77
N ALA A 91 -0.71 27.67 12.40
CA ALA A 91 0.15 26.63 11.81
C ALA A 91 -0.50 25.97 10.58
N SER A 92 -1.80 25.70 10.64
CA SER A 92 -2.59 25.18 9.54
C SER A 92 -2.63 26.15 8.34
N ALA A 93 -2.72 27.47 8.61
CA ALA A 93 -2.65 28.48 7.56
C ALA A 93 -1.27 28.49 6.86
N VAL A 94 -0.17 28.39 7.62
CA VAL A 94 1.19 28.29 7.05
C VAL A 94 1.36 27.02 6.21
N TRP A 95 0.86 25.88 6.69
CA TRP A 95 0.87 24.64 5.93
C TRP A 95 0.08 24.76 4.62
N GLN A 96 -1.05 25.45 4.67
CA GLN A 96 -1.87 25.72 3.49
C GLN A 96 -1.15 26.60 2.48
N GLU A 97 -0.47 27.65 2.92
CA GLU A 97 0.35 28.50 2.05
C GLU A 97 1.48 27.69 1.39
N ALA A 98 2.18 26.85 2.15
CA ALA A 98 3.22 25.97 1.62
C ALA A 98 2.68 25.01 0.55
N ARG A 99 1.48 24.45 0.76
CA ARG A 99 0.79 23.61 -0.23
C ARG A 99 0.47 24.38 -1.51
N LEU A 100 -0.08 25.59 -1.40
CA LEU A 100 -0.40 26.45 -2.55
C LEU A 100 0.86 26.84 -3.32
N ASP A 101 1.95 27.16 -2.61
CA ASP A 101 3.24 27.46 -3.23
C ASP A 101 3.84 26.25 -3.94
N ALA A 102 3.74 25.04 -3.36
CA ALA A 102 4.17 23.82 -4.04
C ALA A 102 3.40 23.59 -5.34
N ILE A 103 2.08 23.85 -5.36
CA ILE A 103 1.26 23.79 -6.59
C ILE A 103 1.73 24.84 -7.60
N ARG A 104 1.94 26.09 -7.16
CA ARG A 104 2.41 27.20 -8.01
C ARG A 104 3.74 26.86 -8.68
N HIS A 105 4.71 26.37 -7.91
CA HIS A 105 6.01 25.98 -8.45
C HIS A 105 5.92 24.73 -9.33
N ALA A 106 5.07 23.76 -9.00
CA ALA A 106 4.82 22.60 -9.87
C ALA A 106 4.29 23.03 -11.25
N LYS A 107 3.34 23.97 -11.30
CA LYS A 107 2.82 24.56 -12.56
C LYS A 107 3.92 25.26 -13.35
N GLN A 108 4.80 26.01 -12.69
CA GLN A 108 5.96 26.64 -13.34
C GLN A 108 6.95 25.61 -13.92
N LEU A 109 7.25 24.53 -13.19
CA LEU A 109 8.13 23.46 -13.68
C LEU A 109 7.53 22.73 -14.88
N VAL A 110 6.21 22.55 -14.92
CA VAL A 110 5.51 22.02 -16.10
C VAL A 110 5.69 22.96 -17.30
N HIS A 111 5.52 24.27 -17.11
CA HIS A 111 5.73 25.26 -18.17
C HIS A 111 7.17 25.25 -18.72
N ILE A 112 8.17 25.03 -17.85
CA ILE A 112 9.58 24.88 -18.24
C ILE A 112 9.83 23.55 -18.99
N GLY A 113 8.94 22.57 -18.88
CA GLY A 113 9.06 21.25 -19.51
C GLY A 113 9.76 20.20 -18.65
N ILE A 114 9.77 20.36 -17.32
CA ILE A 114 10.38 19.40 -16.40
C ILE A 114 9.49 18.16 -16.24
N HIS A 115 10.12 16.97 -16.31
CA HIS A 115 9.41 15.70 -16.24
C HIS A 115 8.77 15.43 -14.86
N LYS A 116 7.59 14.78 -14.87
CA LYS A 116 6.79 14.41 -13.67
C LYS A 116 7.56 13.72 -12.56
N GLN A 117 8.64 12.99 -12.88
CA GLN A 117 9.47 12.31 -11.87
C GLN A 117 10.14 13.27 -10.87
N VAL A 118 10.37 14.52 -11.28
CA VAL A 118 10.91 15.60 -10.45
C VAL A 118 9.77 16.47 -9.94
N VAL A 119 8.89 16.93 -10.83
CA VAL A 119 7.83 17.90 -10.46
C VAL A 119 6.94 17.37 -9.35
N ASN A 120 6.52 16.09 -9.43
CA ASN A 120 5.61 15.52 -8.43
C ASN A 120 6.25 15.42 -7.04
N ARG A 121 7.58 15.50 -6.90
CA ARG A 121 8.26 15.47 -5.59
C ARG A 121 7.92 16.68 -4.72
N LEU A 122 7.68 17.85 -5.34
CA LEU A 122 7.22 19.03 -4.62
C LEU A 122 5.82 18.86 -4.03
N LEU A 123 5.00 18.00 -4.65
CA LEU A 123 3.60 17.78 -4.29
C LEU A 123 3.43 16.64 -3.28
N GLU A 124 4.42 15.74 -3.16
CA GLU A 124 4.34 14.56 -2.29
C GLU A 124 3.99 14.89 -0.83
N PRO A 125 4.54 15.92 -0.17
CA PRO A 125 4.22 16.24 1.23
C PRO A 125 2.73 16.49 1.50
N PHE A 126 1.98 16.96 0.49
CA PHE A 126 0.58 17.38 0.59
C PHE A 126 -0.39 16.36 -0.04
N SER A 127 0.05 15.12 -0.20
CA SER A 127 -0.70 14.08 -0.92
C SER A 127 -0.86 12.82 -0.08
N THR A 128 -1.80 11.99 -0.50
CA THR A 128 -1.92 10.62 -0.01
C THR A 128 -1.14 9.65 -0.88
N ILE A 129 -0.85 8.47 -0.34
CA ILE A 129 -0.33 7.33 -1.09
C ILE A 129 -1.21 6.11 -0.84
N THR A 130 -1.48 5.36 -1.91
CA THR A 130 -2.07 4.02 -1.80
C THR A 130 -0.98 2.95 -1.84
N VAL A 131 -1.09 1.96 -0.96
CA VAL A 131 -0.18 0.82 -0.83
C VAL A 131 -0.95 -0.48 -0.64
N ILE A 132 -0.64 -1.50 -1.43
CA ILE A 132 -1.01 -2.88 -1.12
C ILE A 132 0.06 -3.47 -0.22
N CYS A 133 -0.35 -4.11 0.87
CA CYS A 133 0.53 -4.64 1.90
C CYS A 133 0.09 -6.06 2.29
N SER A 134 0.97 -7.05 2.16
CA SER A 134 0.72 -8.44 2.60
C SER A 134 1.74 -8.86 3.66
N GLY A 135 1.31 -9.67 4.62
CA GLY A 135 2.22 -10.25 5.60
C GLY A 135 1.57 -11.32 6.48
N THR A 136 2.43 -12.10 7.14
CA THR A 136 2.03 -13.05 8.21
C THR A 136 2.45 -12.56 9.60
N GLU A 137 3.23 -11.48 9.67
CA GLU A 137 3.82 -10.95 10.90
C GLU A 137 3.43 -9.47 11.11
N TYR A 138 2.17 -9.23 11.50
CA TYR A 138 1.68 -7.87 11.80
C TYR A 138 1.87 -7.44 13.25
N GLN A 139 2.10 -8.38 14.18
CA GLN A 139 2.11 -8.08 15.61
C GLN A 139 3.13 -7.00 15.98
N ASN A 140 4.40 -7.16 15.55
CA ASN A 140 5.43 -6.16 15.81
C ASN A 140 5.11 -4.79 15.18
N PHE A 141 4.43 -4.75 14.03
CA PHE A 141 3.97 -3.49 13.45
C PHE A 141 2.93 -2.82 14.37
N PHE A 142 1.93 -3.58 14.84
CA PHE A 142 0.92 -3.07 15.77
C PHE A 142 1.52 -2.62 17.10
N ASP A 143 2.43 -3.40 17.69
CA ASP A 143 3.06 -3.05 18.97
C ASP A 143 3.81 -1.72 18.89
N GLN A 144 4.56 -1.50 17.80
CA GLN A 144 5.33 -0.27 17.62
C GLN A 144 4.49 0.92 17.17
N ARG A 145 3.44 0.69 16.38
CA ARG A 145 2.73 1.77 15.67
C ARG A 145 1.38 2.09 16.26
N CYS A 146 0.73 1.19 17.00
CA CYS A 146 -0.41 1.53 17.88
C CYS A 146 0.06 2.16 19.21
N HIS A 147 1.36 2.46 19.36
CA HIS A 147 1.94 3.03 20.56
C HIS A 147 1.76 4.57 20.61
N PRO A 148 1.54 5.17 21.80
CA PRO A 148 1.44 6.63 21.96
C PRO A 148 2.62 7.45 21.42
N ASP A 149 3.83 6.90 21.46
CA ASP A 149 5.03 7.58 20.94
C ASP A 149 5.20 7.49 19.42
N ALA A 150 4.35 6.72 18.73
CA ALA A 150 4.35 6.70 17.28
C ALA A 150 3.82 8.04 16.75
N GLN A 151 4.37 8.50 15.61
CA GLN A 151 3.86 9.70 14.96
C GLN A 151 2.34 9.53 14.67
N PRO A 152 1.51 10.55 14.94
CA PRO A 152 0.05 10.43 14.88
C PRO A 152 -0.51 9.88 13.56
N GLU A 153 0.08 10.21 12.41
CA GLU A 153 -0.40 9.70 11.11
C GLU A 153 -0.20 8.19 10.93
N ILE A 154 0.98 7.66 11.30
CA ILE A 154 1.23 6.22 11.20
C ILE A 154 0.49 5.46 12.31
N GLN A 155 0.27 6.10 13.47
CA GLN A 155 -0.53 5.54 14.55
C GLN A 155 -2.00 5.39 14.15
N ALA A 156 -2.59 6.44 13.57
CA ALA A 156 -3.96 6.40 13.06
C ALA A 156 -4.13 5.32 11.98
N LEU A 157 -3.14 5.15 11.08
CA LEU A 157 -3.11 4.05 10.12
C LEU A 157 -3.05 2.69 10.81
N ALA A 158 -2.12 2.50 11.75
CA ALA A 158 -1.91 1.23 12.43
C ALA A 158 -3.13 0.80 13.25
N ASN A 159 -3.78 1.74 13.95
CA ASN A 159 -5.02 1.50 14.69
C ASN A 159 -6.16 1.06 13.75
N LYS A 160 -6.30 1.68 12.58
CA LYS A 160 -7.30 1.25 11.57
C LYS A 160 -6.98 -0.12 10.98
N MET A 161 -5.70 -0.40 10.70
CA MET A 161 -5.27 -1.72 10.26
C MET A 161 -5.56 -2.80 11.32
N LYS A 162 -5.24 -2.52 12.59
CA LYS A 162 -5.48 -3.44 13.70
C LYS A 162 -6.97 -3.70 13.91
N ALA A 163 -7.80 -2.66 13.90
CA ALA A 163 -9.24 -2.80 14.02
C ALA A 163 -9.83 -3.67 12.90
N ALA A 164 -9.41 -3.45 11.65
CA ALA A 164 -9.83 -4.29 10.53
C ALA A 164 -9.31 -5.75 10.65
N TYR A 165 -8.06 -5.93 11.09
CA TYR A 165 -7.46 -7.24 11.31
C TYR A 165 -8.17 -8.05 12.39
N ASP A 166 -8.49 -7.41 13.52
CA ASP A 166 -9.16 -8.04 14.65
C ASP A 166 -10.63 -8.37 14.33
N ALA A 167 -11.30 -7.55 13.52
CA ALA A 167 -12.68 -7.79 13.11
C ALA A 167 -12.83 -8.83 11.99
N SER A 168 -11.77 -9.07 11.20
CA SER A 168 -11.81 -9.97 10.05
C SER A 168 -11.74 -11.44 10.49
N GLN A 169 -12.50 -12.29 9.79
CA GLN A 169 -12.46 -13.74 9.91
C GLN A 169 -11.70 -14.32 8.71
N PRO A 170 -10.47 -14.84 8.88
CA PRO A 170 -9.68 -15.33 7.77
C PRO A 170 -10.31 -16.58 7.14
N LYS A 171 -10.23 -16.69 5.82
CA LYS A 171 -10.65 -17.90 5.10
C LYS A 171 -9.68 -19.03 5.39
N GLN A 172 -10.18 -20.16 5.88
CA GLN A 172 -9.38 -21.38 6.02
C GLN A 172 -8.96 -21.88 4.64
N LEU A 173 -7.67 -22.15 4.46
CA LEU A 173 -7.10 -22.74 3.25
C LEU A 173 -6.44 -24.09 3.56
N ALA A 174 -6.72 -25.10 2.75
CA ALA A 174 -5.99 -26.35 2.71
C ALA A 174 -4.62 -26.16 2.02
N ALA A 175 -3.70 -27.11 2.25
CA ALA A 175 -2.43 -27.10 1.55
C ALA A 175 -2.65 -27.19 0.02
N GLY A 176 -2.04 -26.28 -0.73
CA GLY A 176 -2.22 -26.17 -2.19
C GLY A 176 -3.29 -25.15 -2.62
N GLU A 177 -4.13 -24.65 -1.71
CA GLU A 177 -5.07 -23.58 -2.01
C GLU A 177 -4.40 -22.19 -1.94
N TRP A 178 -5.01 -21.21 -2.60
CA TRP A 178 -4.37 -19.91 -2.87
C TRP A 178 -5.03 -18.74 -2.14
N HIS A 179 -4.19 -17.89 -1.55
CA HIS A 179 -4.50 -16.53 -1.15
C HIS A 179 -4.44 -15.62 -2.38
N LEU A 180 -5.60 -15.12 -2.82
CA LEU A 180 -5.78 -14.36 -4.06
C LEU A 180 -6.37 -12.97 -3.78
N PRO A 181 -5.55 -11.95 -3.47
CA PRO A 181 -6.05 -10.59 -3.26
C PRO A 181 -6.79 -10.03 -4.48
N LEU A 182 -7.84 -9.25 -4.23
CA LEU A 182 -8.65 -8.57 -5.26
C LEU A 182 -9.39 -9.51 -6.24
N ILE A 183 -9.43 -10.82 -5.99
CA ILE A 183 -10.31 -11.77 -6.68
C ILE A 183 -11.66 -11.82 -5.95
N LYS A 184 -12.74 -11.73 -6.73
CA LYS A 184 -14.12 -11.85 -6.26
C LYS A 184 -14.74 -13.16 -6.74
N GLN A 185 -15.89 -13.50 -6.17
CA GLN A 185 -16.64 -14.69 -6.59
C GLN A 185 -17.00 -14.68 -8.08
N GLU A 186 -17.40 -13.51 -8.62
CA GLU A 186 -17.67 -13.34 -10.06
C GLU A 186 -16.49 -13.75 -10.95
N ASP A 187 -15.24 -13.52 -10.51
CA ASP A 187 -14.05 -13.91 -11.27
C ASP A 187 -13.83 -15.43 -11.20
N ILE A 188 -14.14 -16.06 -10.06
CA ILE A 188 -14.02 -17.51 -9.86
C ILE A 188 -15.08 -18.26 -10.68
N ASP A 189 -16.27 -17.68 -10.81
CA ASP A 189 -17.36 -18.26 -11.59
C ASP A 189 -17.06 -18.16 -13.11
N GLU A 190 -16.33 -17.12 -13.54
CA GLU A 190 -15.92 -16.92 -14.94
C GLU A 190 -14.64 -17.70 -15.30
N ILE A 191 -13.68 -17.84 -14.38
CA ILE A 191 -12.37 -18.47 -14.63
C ILE A 191 -12.25 -19.78 -13.83
N SER A 192 -12.31 -20.91 -14.54
CA SER A 192 -12.10 -22.24 -13.93
C SER A 192 -10.63 -22.62 -13.71
N ASP A 193 -9.68 -21.99 -14.41
CA ASP A 193 -8.24 -22.27 -14.27
C ASP A 193 -7.60 -21.40 -13.18
N ILE A 194 -7.12 -22.05 -12.12
CA ILE A 194 -6.41 -21.40 -11.02
C ILE A 194 -5.19 -20.60 -11.48
N ASN A 195 -4.49 -21.05 -12.53
CA ASN A 195 -3.32 -20.33 -13.03
C ASN A 195 -3.71 -18.98 -13.62
N GLU A 196 -4.85 -18.91 -14.31
CA GLU A 196 -5.36 -17.66 -14.86
C GLU A 196 -5.83 -16.72 -13.75
N LEU A 197 -6.51 -17.22 -12.71
CA LEU A 197 -6.87 -16.46 -11.52
C LEU A 197 -5.64 -15.86 -10.81
N ILE A 198 -4.54 -16.62 -10.69
CA ILE A 198 -3.27 -16.13 -10.14
C ILE A 198 -2.76 -14.94 -10.97
N LYS A 199 -2.76 -15.05 -12.30
CA LYS A 199 -2.33 -13.95 -13.18
C LYS A 199 -3.19 -12.71 -13.02
N VAL A 200 -4.51 -12.88 -12.94
CA VAL A 200 -5.46 -11.77 -12.71
C VAL A 200 -5.17 -11.10 -11.37
N ALA A 201 -5.01 -11.87 -10.29
CA ALA A 201 -4.70 -11.34 -8.96
C ALA A 201 -3.39 -10.53 -8.95
N VAL A 202 -2.32 -11.05 -9.58
CA VAL A 202 -1.06 -10.32 -9.72
C VAL A 202 -1.24 -9.04 -10.54
N GLY A 203 -1.96 -9.10 -11.66
CA GLY A 203 -2.26 -7.95 -12.50
C GLY A 203 -2.97 -6.85 -11.72
N ARG A 204 -3.98 -7.21 -10.92
CA ARG A 204 -4.72 -6.28 -10.06
C ARG A 204 -3.84 -5.70 -8.95
N CYS A 205 -3.03 -6.53 -8.30
CA CYS A 205 -2.06 -6.06 -7.30
C CYS A 205 -1.05 -5.07 -7.89
N ALA A 206 -0.67 -5.22 -9.16
CA ALA A 206 0.23 -4.28 -9.83
C ALA A 206 -0.39 -2.90 -10.10
N ARG A 207 -1.73 -2.76 -10.06
CA ARG A 207 -2.46 -1.53 -10.38
C ARG A 207 -2.67 -0.57 -9.21
N VAL A 208 -2.03 -0.79 -8.05
CA VAL A 208 -2.15 -0.08 -6.73
C VAL A 208 -2.73 1.35 -6.71
N SER A 209 -2.53 2.18 -7.74
CA SER A 209 -3.25 3.44 -7.89
C SER A 209 -4.75 3.23 -8.11
N TYR A 210 -5.57 3.62 -7.13
CA TYR A 210 -7.04 3.73 -7.21
C TYR A 210 -7.57 4.46 -8.44
N LEU A 211 -6.76 5.32 -9.09
CA LEU A 211 -7.12 6.04 -10.31
C LEU A 211 -7.61 5.16 -11.47
N ASN A 212 -7.45 3.83 -11.41
CA ASN A 212 -7.97 2.87 -12.38
C ASN A 212 -8.76 1.69 -11.76
N HIS A 213 -9.01 1.64 -10.44
CA HIS A 213 -9.77 0.53 -9.84
C HIS A 213 -11.29 0.69 -10.01
N ASP A 214 -11.76 1.91 -10.26
CA ASP A 214 -13.11 2.21 -10.78
C ASP A 214 -13.19 2.11 -12.31
N GLY A 215 -12.09 1.68 -12.96
CA GLY A 215 -12.07 1.37 -14.37
C GLY A 215 -12.69 0.01 -14.68
N VAL A 216 -12.99 -0.20 -15.97
CA VAL A 216 -13.49 -1.47 -16.51
C VAL A 216 -12.59 -2.62 -16.05
N ARG A 217 -13.16 -3.55 -15.29
CA ARG A 217 -12.53 -4.81 -14.91
C ARG A 217 -12.43 -5.68 -16.15
N ASN A 218 -11.23 -5.76 -16.71
CA ASN A 218 -10.97 -6.60 -17.87
C ASN A 218 -9.92 -7.65 -17.48
N LEU A 219 -10.36 -8.89 -17.34
CA LEU A 219 -9.53 -10.03 -16.95
C LEU A 219 -8.33 -10.20 -17.90
N ALA A 220 -8.56 -10.05 -19.21
CA ALA A 220 -7.50 -10.16 -20.21
C ALA A 220 -6.43 -9.07 -20.05
N ASP A 221 -6.79 -7.85 -19.66
CA ASP A 221 -5.81 -6.80 -19.40
C ASP A 221 -5.00 -7.04 -18.13
N ASP A 222 -5.59 -7.66 -17.11
CA ASP A 222 -4.87 -8.08 -15.90
C ASP A 222 -3.86 -9.19 -16.20
N VAL A 223 -4.25 -10.19 -17.01
CA VAL A 223 -3.35 -11.25 -17.50
C VAL A 223 -2.22 -10.67 -18.34
N LYS A 224 -2.53 -9.77 -19.30
CA LYS A 224 -1.51 -9.08 -20.10
C LYS A 224 -0.54 -8.28 -19.23
N LEU A 225 -1.04 -7.60 -18.19
CA LEU A 225 -0.20 -6.86 -17.27
C LEU A 225 0.74 -7.80 -16.50
N HIS A 226 0.23 -8.90 -15.96
CA HIS A 226 1.05 -9.95 -15.35
C HIS A 226 2.17 -10.42 -16.29
N ASP A 227 1.83 -10.85 -17.50
CA ASP A 227 2.80 -11.43 -18.43
C ASP A 227 3.87 -10.40 -18.84
N ARG A 228 3.48 -9.14 -19.02
CA ARG A 228 4.42 -8.03 -19.29
C ARG A 228 5.39 -7.80 -18.13
N LEU A 229 4.93 -7.83 -16.88
CA LEU A 229 5.80 -7.64 -15.72
C LEU A 229 6.78 -8.81 -15.54
N LEU A 230 6.32 -10.02 -15.79
CA LEU A 230 7.13 -11.23 -15.70
C LEU A 230 8.24 -11.26 -16.76
N THR A 231 7.93 -10.83 -17.99
CA THR A 231 8.84 -10.85 -19.15
C THR A 231 9.72 -9.61 -19.28
N SER A 232 9.47 -8.57 -18.47
CA SER A 232 10.35 -7.40 -18.38
C SER A 232 11.78 -7.78 -18.00
N LYS A 233 12.76 -6.95 -18.38
CA LYS A 233 14.18 -7.17 -18.09
C LYS A 233 14.76 -5.97 -17.30
N PRO A 234 15.01 -6.11 -15.98
CA PRO A 234 14.66 -7.25 -15.13
C PRO A 234 13.14 -7.39 -14.93
N ALA A 235 12.70 -8.56 -14.49
CA ALA A 235 11.27 -8.77 -14.22
C ALA A 235 10.84 -7.97 -13.00
N HIS A 236 9.64 -7.40 -13.07
CA HIS A 236 9.07 -6.62 -11.97
C HIS A 236 8.21 -7.52 -11.09
N LEU A 237 8.85 -8.24 -10.17
CA LEU A 237 8.23 -9.31 -9.39
C LEU A 237 7.53 -8.86 -8.11
N SER A 238 7.61 -7.58 -7.72
CA SER A 238 7.00 -7.10 -6.47
C SER A 238 5.49 -7.39 -6.36
N PRO A 239 4.68 -7.33 -7.43
CA PRO A 239 3.26 -7.72 -7.36
C PRO A 239 2.99 -9.21 -7.19
N PHE A 240 3.94 -10.06 -7.56
CA PHE A 240 3.84 -11.52 -7.50
C PHE A 240 4.00 -12.04 -6.07
N GLU A 241 4.55 -11.22 -5.17
CA GLU A 241 4.71 -11.57 -3.76
C GLU A 241 3.36 -11.62 -3.02
N HIS A 242 2.35 -10.84 -3.45
CA HIS A 242 1.06 -10.74 -2.75
C HIS A 242 0.16 -11.96 -2.93
N VAL A 243 0.39 -12.75 -3.99
CA VAL A 243 -0.33 -13.99 -4.27
C VAL A 243 0.47 -15.16 -3.72
N ALA A 244 -0.14 -16.01 -2.92
CA ALA A 244 0.57 -17.07 -2.22
C ALA A 244 -0.26 -18.33 -2.05
N MET A 245 0.40 -19.48 -2.07
CA MET A 245 -0.19 -20.80 -1.84
C MET A 245 -0.01 -21.20 -0.37
N ALA A 246 -1.06 -21.68 0.28
CA ALA A 246 -0.98 -22.23 1.63
C ALA A 246 -0.17 -23.55 1.62
N ILE A 247 0.70 -23.73 2.60
CA ILE A 247 1.47 -24.97 2.80
C ILE A 247 1.03 -25.67 4.09
N SER A 248 1.38 -26.95 4.24
CA SER A 248 0.90 -27.80 5.34
C SER A 248 1.65 -27.64 6.66
N ASN A 249 2.59 -26.69 6.75
CA ASN A 249 3.44 -26.46 7.91
C ASN A 249 3.71 -24.95 8.09
N SER A 250 4.35 -24.55 9.18
CA SER A 250 4.75 -23.15 9.45
C SER A 250 6.15 -22.82 8.91
N GLU A 251 6.56 -23.41 7.79
CA GLU A 251 7.85 -23.07 7.17
C GLU A 251 7.81 -21.63 6.65
N LYS A 252 8.92 -20.90 6.83
CA LYS A 252 9.09 -19.56 6.27
C LYS A 252 9.58 -19.63 4.83
N ARG A 253 8.79 -19.10 3.90
CA ARG A 253 9.15 -18.98 2.48
C ARG A 253 9.12 -17.50 2.08
N ALA A 254 10.30 -16.96 1.82
CA ALA A 254 10.53 -15.52 1.68
C ALA A 254 9.99 -14.75 2.91
N ASN A 255 9.04 -13.83 2.71
CA ASN A 255 8.50 -12.99 3.78
C ASN A 255 7.35 -13.64 4.56
N PHE A 256 6.85 -14.80 4.14
CA PHE A 256 5.65 -15.40 4.74
C PHE A 256 5.97 -16.69 5.49
N THR A 257 5.26 -16.90 6.59
CA THR A 257 5.25 -18.14 7.35
C THR A 257 3.98 -18.92 7.01
N GLY A 258 4.10 -20.20 6.66
CA GLY A 258 2.94 -21.04 6.35
C GLY A 258 2.30 -20.79 4.97
N PHE A 259 2.92 -19.94 4.16
CA PHE A 259 2.54 -19.66 2.77
C PHE A 259 3.78 -19.57 1.88
N GLN A 260 3.63 -19.98 0.62
CA GLN A 260 4.62 -19.80 -0.44
C GLN A 260 4.17 -18.72 -1.41
N SER A 261 4.88 -17.59 -1.49
CA SER A 261 4.55 -16.56 -2.48
C SER A 261 4.80 -17.04 -3.91
N TYR A 262 4.00 -16.59 -4.87
CA TYR A 262 4.19 -16.95 -6.27
C TYR A 262 5.55 -16.46 -6.81
N ARG A 263 6.03 -15.32 -6.29
CA ARG A 263 7.39 -14.84 -6.56
C ARG A 263 8.48 -15.84 -6.17
N PHE A 264 8.35 -16.51 -5.02
CA PHE A 264 9.34 -17.48 -4.54
C PHE A 264 9.57 -18.60 -5.56
N ASP A 265 8.49 -19.13 -6.15
CA ASP A 265 8.58 -20.17 -7.18
C ASP A 265 9.25 -19.64 -8.46
N LEU A 266 8.88 -18.43 -8.88
CA LEU A 266 9.43 -17.82 -10.08
C LEU A 266 10.93 -17.54 -9.96
N GLU A 267 11.41 -17.08 -8.81
CA GLU A 267 12.84 -16.84 -8.58
C GLU A 267 13.64 -18.14 -8.53
N ARG A 268 13.11 -19.21 -7.90
CA ARG A 268 13.79 -20.51 -7.85
C ARG A 268 13.82 -21.22 -9.19
N ASN A 269 12.71 -21.23 -9.93
CA ASN A 269 12.65 -21.82 -11.27
C ASN A 269 13.56 -21.10 -12.28
N ARG A 270 13.90 -19.83 -12.04
CA ARG A 270 14.87 -19.07 -12.84
C ARG A 270 16.32 -19.38 -12.48
N LEU A 271 16.62 -19.78 -11.24
CA LEU A 271 17.96 -20.19 -10.82
C LEU A 271 18.32 -21.61 -11.29
N SER A 272 17.32 -22.41 -11.63
CA SER A 272 17.48 -23.78 -12.17
C SER A 272 17.66 -23.85 -13.69
N LYS A 273 17.73 -22.71 -14.39
CA LYS A 273 17.98 -22.59 -15.84
C LYS A 273 19.25 -21.80 -16.09
#